data_AF-A0A1Q2CU34-F1
#
_entry.id   AF-A0A1Q2CU34-F1
#
_cell.length_a   1.000
_cell.length_b   1.000
_cell.length_c   1.000
_cell.angle_alpha   90.00
_cell.angle_beta   90.00
_cell.angle_gamma   90.00
#
_symmetry.space_group_name_H-M   'P 1'
#
loop_
_entity.id
_entity.type
_entity.pdbx_description
1 polymer ?
#
loop_
_entity_poly.entity_id
_entity_poly.type
_entity_poly.pdbx_seq_one_letter_code
_entity_poly.pdbx_strand_id
1 'polypeptide(L)'
;MSVLYFGAWPSDGEEENPLHSVSRLVAPSLDHVGASLHSVEIEDGWSGPEVLAVRLRLRIPWRGRTLDYLFAVGEDVLQLCDAFGAAEITRDSVADLVRGGCAGLLVGQAEGHWLDAKSEEYDLTSTRGKISLAQAVARFANAEEGGLIVVGAKAKKIPDGEVIREVRGIVPRHSDTRARYLRVLDHHLYPPALGIRIDLIPAEGKRALIAIDIPPQPEEQKPFLVHGAITAEGETEGAFISIVQRRGEGSIPITAPMIHSTLAAGRALLRGQTTHKGDRPRVEESD
;
A
#
# COMPACT_ATOMS: atom_id res chain seq x y z
N MET A 1 25.11 13.65 -2.70
CA MET A 1 24.34 14.87 -2.38
C MET A 1 23.11 14.80 -3.25
N SER A 2 21.94 14.51 -2.68
CA SER A 2 20.68 14.51 -3.43
C SER A 2 20.04 15.89 -3.35
N VAL A 3 19.41 16.28 -4.44
CA VAL A 3 18.65 17.53 -4.53
C VAL A 3 17.18 17.15 -4.41
N LEU A 4 16.54 17.54 -3.32
CA LEU A 4 15.12 17.30 -3.10
C LEU A 4 14.33 18.48 -3.67
N TYR A 5 13.41 18.21 -4.60
CA TYR A 5 12.56 19.26 -5.16
C TYR A 5 11.33 19.46 -4.28
N PHE A 6 11.18 20.66 -3.73
CA PHE A 6 10.02 21.09 -2.97
C PHE A 6 9.22 22.01 -3.88
N GLY A 7 7.97 21.64 -4.20
CA GLY A 7 7.14 22.40 -5.14
C GLY A 7 6.87 23.85 -4.70
N ALA A 8 7.00 24.17 -3.41
CA ALA A 8 6.92 25.52 -2.87
C ALA A 8 7.90 25.69 -1.70
N TRP A 9 8.50 26.88 -1.57
CA TRP A 9 9.29 27.26 -0.41
C TRP A 9 8.39 27.21 0.84
N PRO A 10 8.73 26.46 1.89
CA PRO A 10 7.98 26.51 3.14
C PRO A 10 8.06 27.95 3.68
N SER A 11 6.93 28.57 3.97
CA SER A 11 6.92 29.90 4.60
C SER A 11 7.64 29.87 5.95
N ASP A 12 8.23 30.98 6.37
CA ASP A 12 8.91 31.12 7.66
C ASP A 12 8.08 30.47 8.79
N GLY A 13 8.59 29.36 9.35
CA GLY A 13 7.89 28.56 10.37
C GLY A 13 7.40 27.17 9.93
N GLU A 14 7.46 26.82 8.64
CA GLU A 14 7.08 25.49 8.11
C GLU A 14 8.29 24.60 7.72
N GLU A 15 9.52 25.10 7.90
CA GLU A 15 10.79 24.41 7.60
C GLU A 15 10.99 23.09 8.39
N GLU A 16 10.29 22.92 9.51
CA GLU A 16 10.34 21.68 10.31
C GLU A 16 9.73 20.48 9.58
N ASN A 17 8.74 20.70 8.71
CA ASN A 17 7.98 19.62 8.06
C ASN A 17 8.82 18.80 7.02
N PRO A 18 9.60 19.43 6.13
CA PRO A 18 10.61 18.78 5.28
C PRO A 18 11.59 17.87 6.03
N LEU A 19 12.23 18.41 7.07
CA LEU A 19 13.32 17.76 7.78
C LEU A 19 12.81 16.59 8.62
N HIS A 20 11.62 16.75 9.22
CA HIS A 20 10.94 15.68 9.92
C HIS A 20 10.52 14.53 8.98
N SER A 21 10.02 14.85 7.79
CA SER A 21 9.61 13.86 6.79
C SER A 21 10.81 13.03 6.30
N VAL A 22 11.92 13.70 5.94
CA VAL A 22 13.15 13.00 5.52
C VAL A 22 13.74 12.16 6.67
N SER A 23 13.70 12.66 7.91
CA SER A 23 14.16 11.90 9.07
C SER A 23 13.34 10.64 9.30
N ARG A 24 12.00 10.74 9.24
CA ARG A 24 11.09 9.59 9.38
C ARG A 24 11.26 8.55 8.29
N LEU A 25 11.55 9.01 7.07
CA LEU A 25 11.79 8.16 5.92
C LEU A 25 13.08 7.35 6.06
N VAL A 26 14.17 8.03 6.41
CA VAL A 26 15.52 7.48 6.32
C VAL A 26 15.92 6.71 7.60
N ALA A 27 15.46 7.16 8.77
CA ALA A 27 15.86 6.56 10.05
C ALA A 27 15.60 5.05 10.16
N PRO A 28 14.44 4.50 9.74
CA PRO A 28 14.19 3.06 9.83
C PRO A 28 15.16 2.21 8.99
N SER A 29 15.52 2.71 7.80
CA SER A 29 16.50 2.05 6.91
C SER A 29 17.91 2.07 7.54
N LEU A 30 18.31 3.20 8.12
CA LEU A 30 19.60 3.33 8.81
C LEU A 30 19.70 2.42 10.03
N ASP A 31 18.65 2.39 10.86
CA ASP A 31 18.60 1.56 12.07
C ASP A 31 18.74 0.07 11.72
N HIS A 32 18.17 -0.36 10.59
CA HIS A 32 18.30 -1.75 10.13
C HIS A 32 19.76 -2.14 9.87
N VAL A 33 20.55 -1.24 9.27
CA VAL A 33 21.96 -1.48 8.99
C VAL A 33 22.87 -1.14 10.18
N GLY A 34 22.30 -0.73 11.32
CA GLY A 34 23.02 -0.31 12.51
C GLY A 34 23.68 1.07 12.39
N ALA A 35 23.29 1.85 11.39
CA ALA A 35 23.62 3.26 11.24
C ALA A 35 22.58 4.13 11.95
N SER A 36 22.85 5.43 12.07
CA SER A 36 21.89 6.39 12.64
C SER A 36 22.02 7.74 11.96
N LEU A 37 20.91 8.45 11.82
CA LEU A 37 20.92 9.83 11.34
C LEU A 37 21.51 10.75 12.41
N HIS A 38 22.56 11.51 12.08
CA HIS A 38 23.23 12.42 13.02
C HIS A 38 22.68 13.84 12.94
N SER A 39 22.53 14.38 11.74
CA SER A 39 21.86 15.65 11.50
C SER A 39 21.23 15.70 10.11
N VAL A 40 20.19 16.51 9.97
CA VAL A 40 19.55 16.90 8.72
C VAL A 40 19.58 18.42 8.69
N GLU A 41 20.25 18.99 7.71
CA GLU A 41 20.43 20.44 7.59
C GLU A 41 19.96 20.88 6.20
N ILE A 42 19.25 22.00 6.12
CA ILE A 42 19.03 22.68 4.84
C ILE A 42 20.37 23.30 4.43
N GLU A 43 20.80 23.04 3.21
CA GLU A 43 22.03 23.62 2.66
C GLU A 43 21.69 24.88 1.87
N ASP A 44 21.84 26.02 2.53
CA ASP A 44 21.75 27.33 1.90
C ASP A 44 22.95 27.53 0.97
N GLY A 45 22.70 27.68 -0.34
CA GLY A 45 23.69 28.26 -1.24
C GLY A 45 23.93 27.57 -2.59
N TRP A 46 23.18 26.53 -2.96
CA TRP A 46 23.42 25.83 -4.24
C TRP A 46 22.43 26.13 -5.37
N SER A 47 21.27 26.75 -5.10
CA SER A 47 20.29 27.01 -6.15
C SER A 47 19.27 28.07 -5.72
N GLY A 48 18.67 28.74 -6.70
CA GLY A 48 17.70 29.83 -6.50
C GLY A 48 16.45 29.43 -5.70
N PRO A 49 15.43 30.31 -5.60
CA PRO A 49 14.30 30.20 -4.65
C PRO A 49 13.39 28.96 -4.78
N GLU A 50 13.71 28.02 -5.67
CA GLU A 50 12.87 26.88 -6.06
C GLU A 50 13.48 25.50 -5.73
N VAL A 51 14.68 25.44 -5.11
CA VAL A 51 15.38 24.16 -4.86
C VAL A 51 15.94 24.10 -3.44
N LEU A 52 15.44 23.16 -2.64
CA LEU A 52 15.97 22.87 -1.31
C LEU A 52 17.03 21.77 -1.41
N ALA A 53 18.29 22.12 -1.12
CA ALA A 53 19.30 21.11 -0.90
C ALA A 53 19.23 20.66 0.56
N VAL A 54 19.14 19.34 0.82
CA VAL A 54 19.19 18.80 2.17
C VAL A 54 20.50 18.02 2.34
N ARG A 55 21.24 18.38 3.39
CA ARG A 55 22.46 17.69 3.80
C ARG A 55 22.14 16.73 4.93
N LEU A 56 22.30 15.44 4.65
CA LEU A 56 22.20 14.36 5.63
C LEU A 56 23.58 13.99 6.15
N ARG A 57 23.77 14.05 7.47
CA ARG A 57 24.95 13.47 8.13
C ARG A 57 24.57 12.15 8.75
N LEU A 58 25.25 11.09 8.33
CA LEU A 58 25.03 9.73 8.82
C LEU A 58 26.15 9.33 9.79
N ARG A 59 25.79 8.62 10.86
CA ARG A 59 26.74 7.94 11.72
C ARG A 59 26.68 6.44 11.43
N ILE A 60 27.74 5.91 10.85
CA ILE A 60 27.82 4.49 10.46
C ILE A 60 28.92 3.80 11.28
N PRO A 61 28.66 2.65 11.91
CA PRO A 61 29.68 1.88 12.60
C PRO A 61 30.71 1.35 11.59
N TRP A 62 31.95 1.81 11.68
CA TRP A 62 33.00 1.53 10.70
C TRP A 62 33.77 0.22 10.97
N ARG A 63 33.73 -0.30 12.21
CA ARG A 63 34.48 -1.51 12.57
C ARG A 63 33.93 -2.73 11.83
N GLY A 64 34.80 -3.41 11.07
CA GLY A 64 34.45 -4.61 10.31
C GLY A 64 33.63 -4.34 9.05
N ARG A 65 33.55 -3.08 8.58
CA ARG A 65 32.85 -2.70 7.36
C ARG A 65 33.83 -2.26 6.27
N THR A 66 33.46 -2.49 5.01
CA THR A 66 34.22 -2.07 3.84
C THR A 66 33.81 -0.66 3.41
N LEU A 67 34.65 0.02 2.62
CA LEU A 67 34.26 1.29 1.98
C LEU A 67 33.05 1.11 1.07
N ASP A 68 32.99 -0.02 0.37
CA ASP A 68 31.87 -0.43 -0.47
C ASP A 68 30.55 -0.48 0.30
N TYR A 69 30.56 -1.04 1.52
CA TYR A 69 29.40 -1.02 2.41
C TYR A 69 28.98 0.40 2.80
N LEU A 70 29.93 1.29 3.13
CA LEU A 70 29.61 2.68 3.47
C LEU A 70 29.01 3.43 2.29
N PHE A 71 29.53 3.17 1.08
CA PHE A 71 29.02 3.75 -0.16
C PHE A 71 27.60 3.26 -0.46
N ALA A 72 27.35 1.95 -0.34
CA ALA A 72 26.03 1.36 -0.53
C ALA A 72 24.97 1.97 0.42
N VAL A 73 25.30 2.15 1.71
CA VAL A 73 24.39 2.82 2.66
C VAL A 73 24.10 4.26 2.23
N GLY A 74 25.09 4.98 1.68
CA GLY A 74 24.89 6.32 1.14
C GLY A 74 23.95 6.33 -0.07
N GLU A 75 24.18 5.45 -1.04
CA GLU A 75 23.33 5.29 -2.23
C GLU A 75 21.89 4.92 -1.86
N ASP A 76 21.69 4.00 -0.91
CA ASP A 76 20.38 3.60 -0.43
C ASP A 76 19.59 4.79 0.16
N VAL A 77 20.27 5.65 0.92
CA VAL A 77 19.66 6.87 1.47
C VAL A 77 19.31 7.87 0.37
N LEU A 78 20.18 8.04 -0.63
CA LEU A 78 19.92 8.93 -1.75
C LEU A 78 18.73 8.43 -2.58
N GLN A 79 18.66 7.13 -2.86
CA GLN A 79 17.53 6.50 -3.56
C GLN A 79 16.21 6.65 -2.80
N LEU A 80 16.23 6.51 -1.46
CA LEU A 80 15.07 6.84 -0.64
C LEU A 80 14.68 8.32 -0.84
N CYS A 81 15.61 9.24 -0.64
CA CYS A 81 15.33 10.67 -0.81
C CYS A 81 14.78 11.01 -2.21
N ASP A 82 15.36 10.45 -3.27
CA ASP A 82 14.93 10.70 -4.64
C ASP A 82 13.54 10.10 -4.93
N ALA A 83 13.22 8.92 -4.36
CA ALA A 83 11.93 8.26 -4.56
C ALA A 83 10.76 8.95 -3.85
N PHE A 84 11.01 9.56 -2.68
CA PHE A 84 9.97 10.15 -1.85
C PHE A 84 9.93 11.68 -1.89
N GLY A 85 10.98 12.32 -2.40
CA GLY A 85 11.12 13.77 -2.31
C GLY A 85 11.10 14.20 -0.84
N ALA A 86 10.25 15.18 -0.54
CA ALA A 86 9.96 15.59 0.82
C ALA A 86 8.52 15.34 1.28
N ALA A 87 7.79 14.55 0.50
CA ALA A 87 6.44 14.17 0.84
C ALA A 87 6.44 13.04 1.87
N GLU A 88 5.30 12.85 2.54
CA GLU A 88 5.05 11.63 3.31
C GLU A 88 5.14 10.40 2.39
N ILE A 89 5.56 9.27 2.96
CA ILE A 89 5.62 7.98 2.24
C ILE A 89 4.19 7.61 1.81
N THR A 90 3.94 7.65 0.50
CA THR A 90 2.64 7.29 -0.09
C THR A 90 2.69 5.91 -0.73
N ARG A 91 1.51 5.30 -0.94
CA ARG A 91 1.35 4.06 -1.73
C ARG A 91 2.07 4.16 -3.09
N ASP A 92 1.84 5.25 -3.83
CA ASP A 92 2.38 5.41 -5.19
C ASP A 92 3.91 5.48 -5.20
N SER A 93 4.50 6.28 -4.31
CA SER A 93 5.96 6.40 -4.21
C SER A 93 6.63 5.08 -3.85
N VAL A 94 6.04 4.30 -2.92
CA VAL A 94 6.55 2.96 -2.62
C VAL A 94 6.36 1.99 -3.77
N ALA A 95 5.21 2.02 -4.45
CA ALA A 95 4.96 1.15 -5.59
C ALA A 95 6.00 1.39 -6.70
N ASP A 96 6.35 2.65 -6.96
CA ASP A 96 7.37 3.00 -7.95
C ASP A 96 8.79 2.65 -7.49
N LEU A 97 9.12 2.85 -6.22
CA LEU A 97 10.39 2.39 -5.63
C LEU A 97 10.56 0.87 -5.76
N VAL A 98 9.50 0.10 -5.47
CA VAL A 98 9.50 -1.35 -5.57
C VAL A 98 9.67 -1.77 -7.02
N ARG A 99 8.95 -1.16 -7.97
CA ARG A 99 9.11 -1.40 -9.41
C ARG A 99 10.50 -1.02 -9.94
N GLY A 100 11.13 -0.01 -9.35
CA GLY A 100 12.50 0.41 -9.65
C GLY A 100 13.57 -0.59 -9.19
N GLY A 101 13.20 -1.66 -8.49
CA GLY A 101 14.15 -2.66 -7.97
C GLY A 101 14.74 -2.31 -6.60
N CYS A 102 14.29 -1.21 -6.00
CA CYS A 102 14.81 -0.70 -4.73
C CYS A 102 14.03 -1.21 -3.52
N ALA A 103 13.27 -2.29 -3.66
CA ALA A 103 12.38 -2.81 -2.60
C ALA A 103 13.11 -3.18 -1.29
N GLY A 104 14.42 -3.38 -1.31
CA GLY A 104 15.23 -3.55 -0.09
C GLY A 104 15.13 -2.37 0.89
N LEU A 105 14.83 -1.17 0.38
CA LEU A 105 14.65 0.05 1.16
C LEU A 105 13.34 0.03 1.99
N LEU A 106 12.46 -0.94 1.76
CA LEU A 106 11.29 -1.18 2.61
C LEU A 106 11.66 -1.79 3.96
N VAL A 107 12.87 -2.32 4.12
CA VAL A 107 13.28 -2.90 5.40
C VAL A 107 13.34 -1.80 6.47
N GLY A 108 12.70 -2.06 7.61
CA GLY A 108 12.49 -1.10 8.68
C GLY A 108 11.16 -0.35 8.59
N GLN A 109 10.49 -0.36 7.43
CA GLN A 109 9.19 0.29 7.28
C GLN A 109 8.10 -0.52 8.02
N ALA A 110 7.20 0.21 8.66
CA ALA A 110 6.04 -0.39 9.31
C ALA A 110 5.02 -0.84 8.27
N GLU A 111 4.44 -2.02 8.47
CA GLU A 111 3.17 -2.34 7.87
C GLU A 111 2.10 -1.41 8.42
N GLY A 112 1.08 -1.14 7.62
CA GLY A 112 0.14 -0.08 7.96
C GLY A 112 -1.13 -0.15 7.16
N HIS A 113 -1.82 0.99 7.12
CA HIS A 113 -3.13 1.13 6.50
C HIS A 113 -3.10 0.94 4.98
N TRP A 114 -1.97 1.21 4.31
CA TRP A 114 -1.78 1.01 2.87
C TRP A 114 -0.66 0.04 2.49
N LEU A 115 0.16 -0.49 3.42
CA LEU A 115 1.26 -1.42 3.12
C LEU A 115 1.09 -2.76 3.87
N ASP A 116 1.24 -3.88 3.16
CA ASP A 116 1.21 -5.24 3.73
C ASP A 116 2.32 -6.11 3.11
N ALA A 117 3.12 -6.79 3.94
CA ALA A 117 4.13 -7.72 3.46
C ALA A 117 3.65 -9.17 3.59
N LYS A 118 4.07 -9.99 2.64
CA LYS A 118 3.81 -11.44 2.64
C LYS A 118 5.10 -12.18 2.33
N SER A 119 5.52 -13.07 3.22
CA SER A 119 6.78 -13.80 3.03
C SER A 119 6.71 -14.85 1.92
N GLU A 120 5.51 -15.33 1.60
CA GLU A 120 5.28 -16.42 0.65
C GLU A 120 4.21 -16.08 -0.38
N GLU A 121 4.34 -16.66 -1.57
CA GLU A 121 3.32 -16.60 -2.63
C GLU A 121 2.00 -17.23 -2.13
N TYR A 122 0.87 -16.58 -2.44
CA TYR A 122 -0.44 -17.16 -2.18
C TYR A 122 -0.58 -18.51 -2.89
N ASP A 123 -1.01 -19.53 -2.15
CA ASP A 123 -1.29 -20.84 -2.73
C ASP A 123 -2.58 -20.81 -3.56
N LEU A 124 -2.44 -20.54 -4.86
CA LEU A 124 -3.58 -20.50 -5.77
C LEU A 124 -4.09 -21.90 -6.18
N THR A 125 -3.50 -22.98 -5.65
CA THR A 125 -4.01 -24.34 -5.88
C THR A 125 -5.12 -24.69 -4.89
N SER A 126 -5.07 -24.15 -3.68
CA SER A 126 -6.13 -24.31 -2.68
C SER A 126 -7.18 -23.19 -2.73
N THR A 127 -8.43 -23.54 -2.43
CA THR A 127 -9.52 -22.56 -2.28
C THR A 127 -9.19 -21.55 -1.18
N ARG A 128 -8.57 -22.01 -0.09
CA ARG A 128 -8.12 -21.16 1.00
C ARG A 128 -7.15 -20.06 0.54
N GLY A 129 -6.13 -20.39 -0.26
CA GLY A 129 -5.18 -19.40 -0.73
C GLY A 129 -5.80 -18.42 -1.74
N LYS A 130 -6.72 -18.89 -2.60
CA LYS A 130 -7.50 -18.01 -3.49
C LYS A 130 -8.35 -17.00 -2.74
N ILE A 131 -9.10 -17.46 -1.73
CA ILE A 131 -9.90 -16.58 -0.86
C ILE A 131 -8.99 -15.62 -0.09
N SER A 132 -7.85 -16.09 0.41
CA SER A 132 -6.90 -15.26 1.17
C SER A 132 -6.33 -14.10 0.32
N LEU A 133 -6.02 -14.36 -0.96
CA LEU A 133 -5.62 -13.32 -1.91
C LEU A 133 -6.76 -12.31 -2.11
N ALA A 134 -7.97 -12.79 -2.41
CA ALA A 134 -9.13 -11.92 -2.62
C ALA A 134 -9.46 -11.08 -1.38
N GLN A 135 -9.36 -11.64 -0.18
CA GLN A 135 -9.55 -10.91 1.09
C GLN A 135 -8.49 -9.83 1.31
N ALA A 136 -7.22 -10.10 0.98
CA ALA A 136 -6.17 -9.11 1.10
C ALA A 136 -6.40 -7.93 0.14
N VAL A 137 -6.79 -8.21 -1.11
CA VAL A 137 -7.11 -7.17 -2.10
C VAL A 137 -8.38 -6.41 -1.74
N ALA A 138 -9.46 -7.10 -1.36
CA ALA A 138 -10.72 -6.47 -0.94
C ALA A 138 -10.51 -5.50 0.23
N ARG A 139 -9.65 -5.87 1.18
CA ARG A 139 -9.33 -5.05 2.34
C ARG A 139 -8.78 -3.67 1.93
N PHE A 140 -7.89 -3.63 0.94
CA PHE A 140 -7.32 -2.39 0.42
C PHE A 140 -8.24 -1.69 -0.58
N ALA A 141 -8.99 -2.42 -1.40
CA ALA A 141 -10.01 -1.83 -2.28
C ALA A 141 -11.11 -1.10 -1.49
N ASN A 142 -11.39 -1.55 -0.26
CA ASN A 142 -12.31 -0.89 0.67
C ASN A 142 -11.68 0.26 1.48
N ALA A 143 -10.36 0.42 1.45
CA ALA A 143 -9.69 1.53 2.12
C ALA A 143 -9.80 2.83 1.29
N GLU A 144 -9.60 3.97 1.93
CA GLU A 144 -9.63 5.28 1.27
C GLU A 144 -8.46 5.45 0.30
N GLU A 145 -7.26 5.06 0.72
CA GLU A 145 -6.01 5.24 -0.03
C GLU A 145 -5.63 4.05 -0.93
N GLY A 146 -6.43 2.98 -0.95
CA GLY A 146 -6.05 1.72 -1.57
C GLY A 146 -4.96 1.00 -0.74
N GLY A 147 -4.03 0.34 -1.42
CA GLY A 147 -2.85 -0.23 -0.77
C GLY A 147 -1.91 -1.01 -1.69
N LEU A 148 -0.79 -1.41 -1.13
CA LEU A 148 0.29 -2.15 -1.78
C LEU A 148 0.59 -3.41 -0.96
N ILE A 149 0.53 -4.56 -1.62
CA ILE A 149 0.98 -5.83 -1.05
C ILE A 149 2.30 -6.21 -1.69
N VAL A 150 3.33 -6.43 -0.88
CA VAL A 150 4.65 -6.88 -1.33
C VAL A 150 4.88 -8.32 -0.91
N VAL A 151 4.84 -9.24 -1.87
CA VAL A 151 5.12 -10.66 -1.66
C VAL A 151 6.61 -10.94 -1.87
N GLY A 152 7.20 -11.71 -0.96
CA GLY A 152 8.64 -11.92 -0.83
C GLY A 152 9.32 -10.98 0.16
N ALA A 153 8.51 -10.32 1.00
CA ALA A 153 8.95 -9.52 2.14
C ALA A 153 8.43 -10.14 3.43
N LYS A 154 9.27 -10.18 4.48
CA LYS A 154 8.94 -10.75 5.77
C LYS A 154 8.85 -9.64 6.81
N ALA A 155 7.69 -9.53 7.44
CA ALA A 155 7.51 -8.67 8.59
C ALA A 155 7.71 -9.43 9.92
N LYS A 156 7.94 -8.65 10.97
CA LYS A 156 8.01 -9.11 12.35
C LYS A 156 7.13 -8.22 13.21
N LYS A 157 6.29 -8.86 14.01
CA LYS A 157 5.49 -8.18 15.04
C LYS A 157 6.38 -7.54 16.11
N ILE A 158 6.08 -6.29 16.41
CA ILE A 158 6.64 -5.45 17.48
C ILE A 158 5.49 -4.91 18.35
N PRO A 159 5.75 -4.26 19.50
CA PRO A 159 4.69 -3.72 20.35
C PRO A 159 3.74 -2.74 19.64
N ASP A 160 4.28 -1.93 18.72
CA ASP A 160 3.54 -0.86 18.01
C ASP A 160 3.13 -1.25 16.57
N GLY A 161 3.01 -2.54 16.27
CA GLY A 161 2.55 -3.04 14.96
C GLY A 161 3.44 -4.12 14.35
N GLU A 162 3.52 -4.18 13.02
CA GLU A 162 4.42 -5.08 12.30
C GLU A 162 5.42 -4.27 11.47
N VAL A 163 6.68 -4.70 11.41
CA VAL A 163 7.74 -4.01 10.66
C VAL A 163 8.42 -4.99 9.72
N ILE A 164 8.63 -4.56 8.47
CA ILE A 164 9.36 -5.32 7.46
C ILE A 164 10.80 -5.50 7.92
N ARG A 165 11.24 -6.75 8.08
CA ARG A 165 12.60 -7.09 8.52
C ARG A 165 13.51 -7.56 7.41
N GLU A 166 12.92 -8.01 6.30
CA GLU A 166 13.66 -8.66 5.24
C GLU A 166 12.87 -8.60 3.94
N VAL A 167 13.54 -8.24 2.85
CA VAL A 167 13.01 -8.31 1.49
C VAL A 167 14.00 -9.14 0.66
N ARG A 168 13.61 -10.36 0.30
CA ARG A 168 14.47 -11.28 -0.47
C ARG A 168 13.83 -11.80 -1.76
N GLY A 169 12.52 -11.62 -1.92
CA GLY A 169 11.79 -12.24 -3.00
C GLY A 169 11.56 -13.74 -2.77
N ILE A 170 10.62 -14.27 -3.54
CA ILE A 170 10.28 -15.70 -3.61
C ILE A 170 10.69 -16.25 -4.97
N VAL A 171 10.83 -17.58 -5.08
CA VAL A 171 10.94 -18.22 -6.40
C VAL A 171 9.51 -18.43 -6.89
N PRO A 172 9.05 -17.75 -7.96
CA PRO A 172 7.68 -17.87 -8.41
C PRO A 172 7.39 -19.31 -8.80
N ARG A 173 6.26 -19.86 -8.34
CA ARG A 173 5.88 -21.24 -8.65
C ARG A 173 5.53 -21.42 -10.13
N HIS A 174 5.08 -20.34 -10.78
CA HIS A 174 4.64 -20.37 -12.17
C HIS A 174 5.08 -19.11 -12.92
N SER A 175 5.34 -19.25 -14.22
CA SER A 175 5.72 -18.12 -15.08
C SER A 175 4.54 -17.18 -15.38
N ASP A 176 3.30 -17.66 -15.23
CA ASP A 176 2.06 -16.92 -15.47
C ASP A 176 1.39 -16.40 -14.19
N THR A 177 2.14 -16.28 -13.08
CA THR A 177 1.65 -15.84 -11.76
C THR A 177 0.73 -14.62 -11.85
N ARG A 178 1.09 -13.58 -12.62
CA ARG A 178 0.24 -12.39 -12.84
C ARG A 178 -1.17 -12.75 -13.34
N ALA A 179 -1.25 -13.54 -14.41
CA ALA A 179 -2.53 -13.91 -15.02
C ALA A 179 -3.36 -14.80 -14.07
N ARG A 180 -2.70 -15.65 -13.27
CA ARG A 180 -3.38 -16.49 -12.28
C ARG A 180 -3.97 -15.67 -11.13
N TYR A 181 -3.24 -14.68 -10.63
CA TYR A 181 -3.75 -13.78 -9.59
C TYR A 181 -4.97 -12.99 -10.08
N LEU A 182 -4.88 -12.37 -11.27
CA LEU A 182 -6.01 -11.64 -11.86
C LEU A 182 -7.24 -12.54 -12.02
N ARG A 183 -7.07 -13.77 -12.54
CA ARG A 183 -8.18 -14.72 -12.67
C ARG A 183 -8.82 -15.08 -11.33
N VAL A 184 -8.02 -15.19 -10.27
CA VAL A 184 -8.55 -15.44 -8.92
C VAL A 184 -9.33 -14.24 -8.42
N LEU A 185 -8.86 -13.01 -8.65
CA LEU A 185 -9.56 -11.79 -8.27
C LEU A 185 -10.84 -11.60 -9.08
N ASP A 186 -10.80 -11.75 -10.41
CA ASP A 186 -11.99 -11.71 -11.28
C ASP A 186 -13.01 -12.75 -10.87
N HIS A 187 -12.54 -13.92 -10.43
CA HIS A 187 -13.43 -14.92 -9.90
C HIS A 187 -14.01 -14.46 -8.59
N HIS A 188 -13.20 -14.18 -7.53
CA HIS A 188 -13.56 -14.08 -6.10
C HIS A 188 -13.92 -12.69 -5.55
N LEU A 189 -13.59 -11.61 -6.25
CA LEU A 189 -13.75 -10.23 -5.80
C LEU A 189 -14.90 -9.55 -6.56
N TYR A 190 -15.84 -8.94 -5.83
CA TYR A 190 -16.97 -8.25 -6.44
C TYR A 190 -17.31 -6.92 -5.74
N PRO A 191 -17.53 -5.81 -6.47
CA PRO A 191 -17.37 -5.69 -7.93
C PRO A 191 -15.89 -5.87 -8.35
N PRO A 192 -15.59 -6.07 -9.64
CA PRO A 192 -14.21 -6.08 -10.12
C PRO A 192 -13.53 -4.75 -9.79
N ALA A 193 -12.41 -4.81 -9.07
CA ALA A 193 -11.64 -3.63 -8.71
C ALA A 193 -10.90 -3.05 -9.93
N LEU A 194 -10.93 -1.72 -10.05
CA LEU A 194 -10.34 -1.01 -11.16
C LEU A 194 -8.85 -0.76 -10.93
N GLY A 195 -8.06 -0.85 -11.99
CA GLY A 195 -6.67 -0.39 -11.99
C GLY A 195 -5.69 -1.22 -11.15
N ILE A 196 -6.06 -2.41 -10.68
CA ILE A 196 -5.13 -3.31 -9.99
C ILE A 196 -3.94 -3.62 -10.90
N ARG A 197 -2.73 -3.38 -10.40
CA ARG A 197 -1.48 -3.74 -11.07
C ARG A 197 -0.80 -4.86 -10.30
N ILE A 198 -0.36 -5.88 -11.01
CA ILE A 198 0.40 -7.00 -10.46
C ILE A 198 1.68 -7.11 -11.24
N ASP A 199 2.78 -6.74 -10.59
CA ASP A 199 4.10 -6.67 -11.18
C ASP A 199 4.99 -7.77 -10.58
N LEU A 200 5.73 -8.47 -11.43
CA LEU A 200 6.75 -9.44 -11.03
C LEU A 200 8.12 -8.79 -11.20
N ILE A 201 8.75 -8.44 -10.09
CA ILE A 201 9.96 -7.63 -10.07
C ILE A 201 11.14 -8.55 -9.79
N PRO A 202 12.16 -8.61 -10.68
CA PRO A 202 13.34 -9.43 -10.45
C PRO A 202 14.02 -9.07 -9.13
N ALA A 203 14.43 -10.10 -8.39
CA ALA A 203 15.26 -10.00 -7.20
C ALA A 203 16.52 -10.85 -7.40
N GLU A 204 17.36 -10.95 -6.37
CA GLU A 204 18.64 -11.67 -6.48
C GLU A 204 18.48 -13.13 -6.94
N GLY A 205 19.26 -13.51 -7.95
CA GLY A 205 19.26 -14.85 -8.53
C GLY A 205 17.99 -15.17 -9.32
N LYS A 206 17.29 -16.26 -8.95
CA LYS A 206 16.03 -16.70 -9.58
C LYS A 206 14.78 -16.21 -8.83
N ARG A 207 14.95 -15.28 -7.90
CA ARG A 207 13.87 -14.79 -7.05
C ARG A 207 13.20 -13.60 -7.72
N ALA A 208 11.96 -13.34 -7.32
CA ALA A 208 11.21 -12.16 -7.69
C ALA A 208 10.32 -11.73 -6.53
N LEU A 209 10.02 -10.43 -6.49
CA LEU A 209 8.95 -9.88 -5.67
C LEU A 209 7.67 -9.84 -6.50
N ILE A 210 6.53 -10.05 -5.85
CA ILE A 210 5.23 -9.76 -6.47
C ILE A 210 4.69 -8.51 -5.79
N ALA A 211 4.58 -7.42 -6.54
CA ALA A 211 3.93 -6.20 -6.07
C ALA A 211 2.49 -6.21 -6.58
N ILE A 212 1.53 -6.20 -5.66
CA ILE A 212 0.11 -6.05 -5.96
C ILE A 212 -0.27 -4.66 -5.52
N ASP A 213 -0.45 -3.77 -6.49
CA ASP A 213 -0.79 -2.38 -6.27
C ASP A 213 -2.29 -2.18 -6.52
N ILE A 214 -3.01 -1.81 -5.47
CA ILE A 214 -4.46 -1.61 -5.43
C ILE A 214 -4.69 -0.10 -5.29
N PRO A 215 -5.08 0.61 -6.36
CA PRO A 215 -5.36 2.04 -6.25
C PRO A 215 -6.64 2.31 -5.45
N PRO A 216 -6.83 3.53 -4.94
CA PRO A 216 -8.11 3.99 -4.40
C PRO A 216 -9.26 3.66 -5.34
N GLN A 217 -10.33 3.07 -4.79
CA GLN A 217 -11.52 2.71 -5.55
C GLN A 217 -12.62 3.77 -5.37
N PRO A 218 -13.47 4.01 -6.38
CA PRO A 218 -14.60 4.92 -6.26
C PRO A 218 -15.54 4.51 -5.12
N GLU A 219 -16.03 5.48 -4.35
CA GLU A 219 -16.94 5.23 -3.22
C GLU A 219 -18.23 4.53 -3.67
N GLU A 220 -18.69 4.76 -4.89
CA GLU A 220 -19.91 4.14 -5.43
C GLU A 220 -19.75 2.63 -5.70
N GLN A 221 -18.51 2.14 -5.79
CA GLN A 221 -18.22 0.71 -5.95
C GLN A 221 -18.04 0.00 -4.61
N LYS A 222 -17.81 0.76 -3.53
CA LYS A 222 -17.64 0.19 -2.19
C LYS A 222 -19.01 -0.22 -1.61
N PRO A 223 -19.07 -1.33 -0.87
CA PRO A 223 -17.94 -2.17 -0.49
C PRO A 223 -17.64 -3.30 -1.49
N PHE A 224 -16.34 -3.60 -1.63
CA PHE A 224 -15.82 -4.80 -2.27
C PHE A 224 -16.00 -6.02 -1.36
N LEU A 225 -16.56 -7.06 -1.96
CA LEU A 225 -16.98 -8.31 -1.36
C LEU A 225 -16.09 -9.44 -1.85
N VAL A 226 -15.80 -10.38 -0.97
CA VAL A 226 -15.18 -11.65 -1.34
C VAL A 226 -16.20 -12.76 -1.20
N HIS A 227 -16.32 -13.59 -2.23
CA HIS A 227 -17.14 -14.80 -2.14
C HIS A 227 -16.30 -16.05 -1.89
N GLY A 228 -16.89 -16.91 -1.05
CA GLY A 228 -16.26 -18.10 -0.51
C GLY A 228 -15.99 -17.95 0.99
N ALA A 229 -16.37 -18.94 1.79
CA ALA A 229 -15.98 -19.03 3.19
C ALA A 229 -14.75 -19.93 3.37
N ILE A 230 -13.92 -19.56 4.33
CA ILE A 230 -13.03 -20.48 5.03
C ILE A 230 -13.67 -20.63 6.42
N THR A 231 -14.25 -21.79 6.74
CA THR A 231 -14.71 -22.05 8.12
C THR A 231 -13.53 -22.25 9.06
N ALA A 232 -13.74 -22.12 10.37
CA ALA A 232 -12.70 -22.36 11.38
C ALA A 232 -12.12 -23.79 11.33
N GLU A 233 -12.89 -24.76 10.81
CA GLU A 233 -12.46 -26.14 10.58
C GLU A 233 -11.83 -26.38 9.19
N GLY A 234 -11.73 -25.37 8.33
CA GLY A 234 -11.10 -25.48 7.01
C GLY A 234 -12.00 -26.04 5.90
N GLU A 235 -13.29 -26.23 6.16
CA GLU A 235 -14.28 -26.58 5.14
C GLU A 235 -14.77 -25.34 4.39
N THR A 236 -15.02 -25.50 3.09
CA THR A 236 -15.47 -24.41 2.21
C THR A 236 -16.96 -24.57 1.93
N GLU A 237 -17.79 -23.71 2.53
CA GLU A 237 -19.20 -23.59 2.16
C GLU A 237 -19.40 -22.49 1.09
N GLY A 238 -20.15 -22.82 0.05
CA GLY A 238 -20.24 -22.06 -1.21
C GLY A 238 -21.09 -20.79 -1.19
N ALA A 239 -21.57 -20.33 -0.03
CA ALA A 239 -22.49 -19.18 0.04
C ALA A 239 -22.17 -18.20 1.18
N PHE A 240 -20.89 -17.95 1.44
CA PHE A 240 -20.47 -16.92 2.38
C PHE A 240 -19.92 -15.70 1.63
N ILE A 241 -20.47 -14.53 1.93
CA ILE A 241 -20.00 -13.24 1.43
C ILE A 241 -19.31 -12.54 2.60
N SER A 242 -18.02 -12.24 2.45
CA SER A 242 -17.25 -11.50 3.43
C SER A 242 -17.02 -10.08 2.93
N ILE A 243 -17.37 -9.10 3.75
CA ILE A 243 -16.95 -7.72 3.53
C ILE A 243 -15.81 -7.43 4.50
N VAL A 244 -14.63 -7.23 3.94
CA VAL A 244 -13.41 -7.00 4.72
C VAL A 244 -13.14 -5.50 4.73
N GLN A 245 -13.34 -4.87 5.88
CA GLN A 245 -12.96 -3.47 6.10
C GLN A 245 -11.79 -3.40 7.08
N ARG A 246 -10.86 -2.46 6.87
CA ARG A 246 -9.88 -2.08 7.89
C ARG A 246 -10.51 -1.09 8.86
N ARG A 247 -10.33 -1.32 10.16
CA ARG A 247 -10.52 -0.31 11.20
C ARG A 247 -9.25 -0.31 12.05
N GLY A 248 -8.33 0.60 11.75
CA GLY A 248 -6.97 0.58 12.30
C GLY A 248 -6.14 -0.62 11.80
N GLU A 249 -5.55 -1.38 12.73
CA GLU A 249 -4.68 -2.54 12.43
C GLU A 249 -5.45 -3.86 12.19
N GLY A 250 -6.76 -3.91 12.47
CA GLY A 250 -7.57 -5.12 12.37
C GLY A 250 -8.56 -5.12 11.20
N SER A 251 -8.87 -6.32 10.68
CA SER A 251 -10.01 -6.54 9.79
C SER A 251 -11.26 -6.89 10.60
N ILE A 252 -12.35 -6.15 10.44
CA ILE A 252 -13.65 -6.50 11.02
C ILE A 252 -14.54 -7.04 9.89
N PRO A 253 -14.99 -8.31 9.94
CA PRO A 253 -15.97 -8.78 8.98
C PRO A 253 -17.30 -8.04 9.22
N ILE A 254 -17.90 -7.48 8.16
CA ILE A 254 -19.25 -6.93 8.27
C ILE A 254 -20.22 -8.07 8.58
N THR A 255 -21.05 -7.87 9.60
CA THR A 255 -22.02 -8.87 10.06
C THR A 255 -23.26 -8.90 9.17
N ALA A 256 -23.97 -10.03 9.13
CA ALA A 256 -25.22 -10.15 8.37
C ALA A 256 -26.26 -9.04 8.66
N PRO A 257 -26.44 -8.57 9.92
CA PRO A 257 -27.31 -7.42 10.22
C PRO A 257 -26.90 -6.11 9.51
N MET A 258 -25.60 -5.83 9.39
CA MET A 258 -25.09 -4.63 8.71
C MET A 258 -25.29 -4.70 7.19
N ILE A 259 -25.15 -5.90 6.62
CA ILE A 259 -25.47 -6.13 5.20
C ILE A 259 -26.97 -5.89 4.99
N HIS A 260 -27.82 -6.45 5.85
CA HIS A 260 -29.26 -6.27 5.78
C HIS A 260 -29.68 -4.80 5.92
N SER A 261 -29.11 -4.06 6.87
CA SER A 261 -29.45 -2.63 7.06
C SER A 261 -29.12 -1.80 5.82
N THR A 262 -27.96 -2.05 5.20
CA THR A 262 -27.52 -1.37 3.97
C THR A 262 -28.47 -1.67 2.80
N LEU A 263 -28.83 -2.95 2.61
CA LEU A 263 -29.78 -3.37 1.57
C LEU A 263 -31.18 -2.80 1.81
N ALA A 264 -31.66 -2.79 3.07
CA ALA A 264 -32.97 -2.26 3.42
C ALA A 264 -33.05 -0.75 3.18
N ALA A 265 -32.01 0.01 3.57
CA ALA A 265 -31.90 1.45 3.31
C ALA A 265 -31.91 1.75 1.80
N GLY A 266 -31.10 1.03 1.01
CA GLY A 266 -31.10 1.17 -0.45
C GLY A 266 -32.46 0.89 -1.09
N ARG A 267 -33.15 -0.19 -0.66
CA ARG A 267 -34.51 -0.50 -1.11
C ARG A 267 -35.54 0.55 -0.70
N ALA A 268 -35.36 1.22 0.43
CA ALA A 268 -36.25 2.30 0.86
C ALA A 268 -36.04 3.57 0.02
N LEU A 269 -34.79 3.95 -0.23
CA LEU A 269 -34.44 5.10 -1.07
C LEU A 269 -34.96 4.94 -2.51
N LEU A 270 -34.75 3.77 -3.12
CA LEU A 270 -35.23 3.48 -4.48
C LEU A 270 -36.76 3.55 -4.59
N ARG A 271 -37.49 3.10 -3.54
CA ARG A 271 -38.95 3.25 -3.48
C ARG A 271 -39.40 4.71 -3.38
N GLY A 272 -38.70 5.54 -2.61
CA GLY A 272 -38.98 6.98 -2.49
C GLY A 272 -38.70 7.79 -3.76
N GLN A 273 -37.71 7.39 -4.56
CA GLN A 273 -37.42 8.03 -5.85
C GLN A 273 -38.44 7.69 -6.94
N THR A 274 -39.02 6.49 -6.92
CA THR A 274 -40.10 6.12 -7.86
C THR A 274 -41.40 6.88 -7.61
N THR A 275 -41.68 7.31 -6.38
CA THR A 275 -42.89 8.07 -6.05
C THR A 275 -42.82 9.55 -6.45
N HIS A 276 -41.62 10.15 -6.54
CA HIS A 276 -41.47 11.57 -6.92
C HIS A 276 -41.36 11.84 -8.43
N LYS A 277 -41.12 10.82 -9.27
CA LYS A 277 -40.98 10.99 -10.73
C LYS A 277 -42.33 11.10 -11.47
N GLY A 278 -43.45 11.02 -10.76
CA GLY A 278 -44.82 11.11 -11.31
C GLY A 278 -45.43 12.52 -11.34
N ASP A 279 -44.87 13.49 -10.61
CA ASP A 279 -45.37 14.87 -10.59
C ASP A 279 -44.61 15.74 -11.60
N ARG A 280 -44.96 15.62 -12.88
CA ARG A 280 -44.77 16.74 -13.82
C ARG A 280 -46.10 17.49 -13.87
N PRO A 281 -46.13 18.81 -13.61
CA PRO A 281 -47.37 19.56 -13.75
C PRO A 281 -47.86 19.44 -15.20
N ARG A 282 -49.12 19.02 -15.37
CA ARG A 282 -49.86 19.17 -16.62
C ARG A 282 -49.84 20.66 -16.95
N VAL A 283 -49.23 21.02 -18.07
CA VAL A 283 -49.41 22.35 -18.66
C VAL A 283 -50.88 22.42 -19.05
N GLU A 284 -51.65 23.26 -18.37
CA GLU A 284 -52.99 23.63 -18.79
C GLU A 284 -52.86 24.45 -20.07
N GLU A 285 -53.20 23.84 -21.21
CA GLU A 285 -53.54 24.56 -22.43
C GLU A 285 -54.79 25.41 -22.13
N SER A 286 -54.62 26.72 -22.18
CA SER A 286 -55.70 27.69 -22.18
C SER A 286 -55.87 28.19 -23.61
N ASP A 287 -57.09 28.03 -24.14
CA ASP A 287 -57.61 28.66 -25.36
C ASP A 287 -57.55 30.20 -25.31
#